data_AF-A0ABD6CXJ8-F1
#
_entry.id   AF-A0ABD6CXJ8-F1
#
_cell.length_a   1.000
_cell.length_b   1.000
_cell.length_c   1.000
_cell.angle_alpha   90.00
_cell.angle_beta   90.00
_cell.angle_gamma   90.00
#
_symmetry.space_group_name_H-M   'P 1'
#
loop_
_entity.id
_entity.type
_entity.pdbx_description
1 polymer ?
#
loop_
_entity_poly.entity_id
_entity_poly.type
_entity_poly.pdbx_seq_one_letter_code
_entity_poly.pdbx_strand_id
1 'polypeptide(L)' 'MVVAIERGDEVITPRGDTTIHAGDLITAFSKDGITGSVMHTFTGSK' A
#
# COMPACT_ATOMS: atom_id res chain seq x y z
N MET A 1 -6.77 1.01 4.79
CA MET A 1 -7.11 1.77 3.56
C MET A 1 -5.82 2.29 2.96
N VAL A 2 -5.53 1.99 1.70
CA VAL A 2 -4.41 2.63 1.00
C VAL A 2 -4.90 3.96 0.44
N VAL A 3 -4.14 5.02 0.65
CA VAL A 3 -4.56 6.38 0.24
C VAL A 3 -3.69 6.99 -0.83
N ALA A 4 -2.45 6.54 -0.97
CA ALA A 4 -1.54 7.00 -2.01
C ALA A 4 -0.51 5.93 -2.36
N ILE A 5 -0.14 5.90 -3.63
CA ILE A 5 1.00 5.17 -4.16
C ILE A 5 1.91 6.21 -4.83
N GLU A 6 3.15 6.29 -4.39
CA GLU A 6 4.19 7.11 -4.99
C GLU A 6 5.06 6.24 -5.90
N ARG A 7 5.16 6.62 -7.17
CA ARG A 7 5.91 5.90 -8.20
C ARG A 7 6.76 6.88 -9.00
N GLY A 8 8.05 6.93 -8.67
CA GLY A 8 8.93 7.96 -9.21
C GLY A 8 8.43 9.35 -8.80
N ASP A 9 8.12 10.19 -9.79
CA ASP A 9 7.63 11.55 -9.58
C ASP A 9 6.09 11.65 -9.60
N GLU A 10 5.37 10.52 -9.66
CA GLU A 10 3.91 10.49 -9.70
C GLU A 10 3.29 10.06 -8.37
N VAL A 11 2.18 10.71 -8.01
CA VAL A 11 1.32 10.31 -6.88
C VAL A 11 -0.01 9.80 -7.43
N ILE A 12 -0.28 8.52 -7.19
CA ILE A 12 -1.47 7.81 -7.66
C ILE A 12 -2.43 7.62 -6.49
N THR A 13 -3.69 8.05 -6.64
CA THR A 13 -4.76 7.69 -5.70
C THR A 13 -5.34 6.32 -6.09
N PRO A 14 -5.14 5.27 -5.29
CA PRO A 14 -5.53 3.92 -5.67
C PRO A 14 -7.05 3.73 -5.66
N ARG A 15 -7.52 2.97 -6.65
CA ARG A 15 -8.88 2.47 -6.82
C ARG A 15 -8.88 0.94 -6.71
N GLY A 16 -10.07 0.33 -6.75
CA GLY A 16 -10.23 -1.12 -6.57
C GLY A 16 -9.50 -1.99 -7.61
N ASP A 17 -9.17 -1.42 -8.77
CA ASP A 17 -8.45 -2.05 -9.88
C ASP A 17 -6.97 -1.64 -9.95
N THR A 18 -6.49 -0.80 -9.03
CA THR A 18 -5.10 -0.33 -9.04
C THR A 18 -4.15 -1.46 -8.70
N THR A 19 -3.21 -1.71 -9.60
CA THR A 19 -2.16 -2.72 -9.42
C THR A 19 -0.91 -2.08 -8.81
N ILE A 20 -0.45 -2.65 -7.70
CA ILE A 20 0.80 -2.29 -7.04
C ILE A 20 1.96 -2.98 -7.76
N HIS A 21 3.08 -2.28 -7.93
CA HIS A 21 4.30 -2.79 -8.54
C HIS A 21 5.49 -2.70 -7.57
N ALA A 22 6.53 -3.49 -7.85
CA ALA A 22 7.77 -3.41 -7.08
C ALA A 22 8.40 -2.01 -7.24
N GLY A 23 8.85 -1.44 -6.12
CA GLY A 23 9.40 -0.08 -6.08
C GLY A 23 8.38 1.01 -5.74
N ASP A 24 7.09 0.68 -5.71
CA ASP A 24 6.06 1.59 -5.23
C ASP A 24 6.24 1.89 -3.72
N LEU A 25 6.14 3.17 -3.36
CA LEU A 25 6.01 3.58 -1.96
C LEU A 25 4.52 3.76 -1.63
N ILE A 26 4.05 3.03 -0.62
CA ILE A 26 2.62 2.96 -0.29
C ILE A 26 2.34 3.63 1.05
N THR A 27 1.40 4.57 1.05
CA THR A 27 0.85 5.13 2.29
C THR A 27 -0.51 4.52 2.58
N ALA A 28 -0.66 3.89 3.75
CA ALA A 28 -1.89 3.28 4.20
C ALA A 28 -2.27 3.74 5.61
N PHE A 29 -3.54 4.09 5.80
CA PHE A 29 -4.12 4.38 7.09
C PHE A 29 -4.93 3.18 7.59
N SER A 30 -4.74 2.87 8.87
CA SER A 30 -5.51 1.87 9.60
C SER A 30 -6.08 2.51 10.85
N LYS A 31 -7.38 2.32 11.09
CA LYS A 31 -8.07 2.88 12.26
C LYS A 31 -7.57 2.25 13.56
N ASP A 32 -7.29 0.96 13.53
CA ASP A 32 -6.92 0.17 14.71
C ASP A 32 -5.39 -0.04 14.81
N GLY A 33 -4.61 0.70 14.01
CA GLY A 33 -3.17 0.59 13.93
C GLY A 33 -2.67 -0.44 12.90
N ILE A 34 -1.35 -0.46 12.68
CA ILE A 34 -0.70 -1.40 11.78
C ILE A 34 -0.37 -2.67 12.57
N THR A 35 -1.13 -3.74 12.34
CA THR A 35 -0.87 -5.06 12.92
C THR A 35 0.05 -5.88 11.99
N GLY A 36 0.66 -6.93 12.53
CA GLY A 36 1.45 -7.86 11.72
C GLY A 36 0.67 -8.51 10.56
N SER A 37 -0.64 -8.74 10.73
CA SER A 37 -1.47 -9.30 9.64
C SER A 37 -1.68 -8.31 8.49
N VAL A 38 -1.79 -7.01 8.80
CA VAL A 38 -1.87 -5.96 7.77
C VAL A 38 -0.57 -5.92 6.97
N MET A 39 0.58 -5.92 7.65
CA MET A 39 1.89 -5.94 6.98
C MET A 39 2.06 -7.17 6.08
N HIS A 40 1.66 -8.35 6.56
CA HIS A 40 1.76 -9.61 5.82
C HIS A 40 1.00 -9.58 4.49
N THR A 41 -0.10 -8.83 4.39
CA THR A 41 -0.87 -8.68 3.15
C THR A 41 -0.04 -8.01 2.03
N PHE A 42 0.86 -7.11 2.40
CA PHE A 42 1.68 -6.35 1.45
C PHE A 42 3.07 -6.95 1.23
N THR A 43 3.64 -7.63 2.22
CA THR A 43 4.99 -8.21 2.13
C THR A 43 5.00 -9.68 1.72
N GLY A 44 3.86 -10.36 1.80
CA GLY A 44 3.77 -11.81 1.71
C GLY A 44 4.33 -12.51 2.95
N SER A 45 4.09 -13.82 3.04
CA SER A 45 4.81 -14.72 3.93
C SER A 45 6.20 -14.91 3.38
N LYS A 46 7.22 -14.51 4.13
CA LYS A 46 8.59 -14.92 3.84
C LYS A 46 8.72 -16.44 3.89
#